data_AF-A0A9Q9EK03-F1
#
_entry.id   AF-A0A9Q9EK03-F1
#
_cell.length_a   1.000
_cell.length_b   1.000
_cell.length_c   1.000
_cell.angle_alpha   90.00
_cell.angle_beta   90.00
_cell.angle_gamma   90.00
#
_symmetry.space_group_name_H-M   'P 1'
#
loop_
_entity.id
_entity.type
_entity.pdbx_description
1 polymer ?
#
loop_
_entity_poly.entity_id
_entity_poly.type
_entity_poly.pdbx_seq_one_letter_code
_entity_poly.pdbx_strand_id
1 'polypeptide(L)'
;MSMKRWHHKSRNGCLQCRQRRVKCDEGRPACRNCVRAETADGCTYRQNTTVPTRISSNNPGTPPRIPPAPGSPVPLSYRELELMHHFCISTSHAIEDEPTIASRMRDVAPKLLLPHSNLVGGLLGLTAAHLAYQRPYDKEPYIALAYSHLNHALVQSQHSLQNLSSSQLTPEYAGALCLTAICTSLTIQALPVVDPNQSSMTPIQRFITNFRAFRGISVVF
;
A
#
# COMPACT_ATOMS: atom_id res chain seq x y z
N MET A 1 26.79 12.42 -55.60
CA MET A 1 25.83 11.99 -54.57
C MET A 1 26.08 12.76 -53.29
N SER A 2 25.26 13.77 -52.99
CA SER A 2 25.38 14.59 -51.78
C SER A 2 24.89 13.80 -50.56
N MET A 3 25.82 13.39 -49.71
CA MET A 3 25.51 12.76 -48.42
C MET A 3 24.68 13.75 -47.57
N LYS A 4 23.44 13.36 -47.23
CA LYS A 4 22.63 14.08 -46.26
C LYS A 4 23.35 14.01 -44.91
N ARG A 5 23.84 15.16 -44.43
CA ARG A 5 24.40 15.29 -43.08
C ARG A 5 23.37 14.77 -42.08
N TRP A 6 23.76 13.78 -41.29
CA TRP A 6 22.95 13.27 -40.19
C TRP A 6 22.76 14.40 -39.17
N HIS A 7 21.53 14.88 -39.01
CA HIS A 7 21.23 15.93 -38.04
C HIS A 7 20.82 15.33 -36.69
N HIS A 8 21.46 15.80 -35.62
CA HIS A 8 21.13 15.42 -34.26
C HIS A 8 19.70 15.89 -33.91
N LYS A 9 18.83 14.97 -33.49
CA LYS A 9 17.47 15.31 -33.06
C LYS A 9 17.56 16.13 -31.76
N SER A 10 16.96 17.32 -31.72
CA SER A 10 16.82 18.07 -30.47
C SER A 10 15.98 17.24 -29.50
N ARG A 11 16.52 17.02 -28.30
CA ARG A 11 15.89 16.25 -27.22
C ARG A 11 14.87 17.08 -26.44
N ASN A 12 14.91 18.41 -26.58
CA ASN A 12 14.18 19.37 -25.74
C ASN A 12 13.25 20.30 -26.54
N GLY A 13 13.12 20.12 -27.86
CA GLY A 13 12.21 20.92 -28.69
C GLY A 13 10.74 20.79 -28.28
N CYS A 14 9.94 21.84 -28.56
CA CYS A 14 8.50 21.86 -28.30
C CYS A 14 7.75 20.77 -29.09
N LEU A 15 6.55 20.42 -28.63
CA LEU A 15 5.74 19.36 -29.22
C LEU A 15 5.36 19.64 -30.68
N GLN A 16 5.15 20.91 -31.03
CA GLN A 16 4.70 21.36 -32.35
C GLN A 16 5.84 21.26 -33.36
N CYS A 17 7.06 21.66 -33.00
CA CYS A 17 8.23 21.50 -33.86
C CYS A 17 8.61 20.02 -34.03
N ARG A 18 8.45 19.19 -32.99
CA ARG A 18 8.60 17.73 -33.11
C ARG A 18 7.56 17.14 -34.07
N GLN A 19 6.31 17.54 -33.94
CA GLN A 19 5.22 17.08 -34.82
C GLN A 19 5.48 17.48 -36.27
N ARG A 20 5.92 18.72 -36.50
CA ARG A 20 6.29 19.25 -37.82
C ARG A 20 7.64 18.72 -38.34
N ARG A 21 8.36 17.91 -37.54
CA ARG A 21 9.68 17.35 -37.84
C ARG A 21 10.71 18.41 -38.27
N VAL A 22 10.63 19.60 -37.67
CA VAL A 22 11.55 20.74 -37.89
C VAL A 22 12.38 20.99 -36.63
N LYS A 23 13.56 21.62 -36.80
CA LYS A 23 14.42 21.97 -35.67
C LYS A 23 13.75 23.05 -34.81
N CYS A 24 13.61 22.79 -33.52
CA CYS A 24 13.14 23.78 -32.54
C CYS A 24 14.34 24.58 -32.02
N ASP A 25 14.16 25.90 -31.86
CA ASP A 25 15.12 26.81 -31.24
C ASP A 25 14.99 26.88 -29.71
N GLU A 26 14.05 26.13 -29.12
CA GLU A 26 13.84 25.97 -27.67
C GLU A 26 13.52 27.28 -26.91
N GLY A 27 13.20 28.35 -27.64
CA GLY A 27 12.75 29.63 -27.08
C GLY A 27 11.48 29.50 -26.23
N ARG A 28 11.44 30.25 -25.13
CA ARG A 28 10.30 30.36 -24.20
C ARG A 28 9.81 31.81 -24.15
N PRO A 29 8.50 32.08 -23.98
CA PRO A 29 7.41 31.13 -23.76
C PRO A 29 7.00 30.32 -25.00
N ALA A 30 7.32 30.80 -26.21
CA ALA A 30 7.13 30.08 -27.47
C ALA A 30 8.41 30.12 -28.33
N CYS A 31 8.66 29.07 -29.12
CA CYS A 31 9.82 29.03 -30.02
C CYS A 31 9.59 29.89 -31.27
N ARG A 32 10.66 30.43 -31.89
CA ARG A 32 10.56 31.32 -33.06
C ARG A 32 9.82 30.68 -34.23
N ASN A 33 9.93 29.37 -34.38
CA ASN A 33 9.26 28.65 -35.47
C ASN A 33 7.73 28.56 -35.27
N CYS A 34 7.26 28.49 -34.02
CA CYS A 34 5.83 28.56 -33.71
C CYS A 34 5.30 30.00 -33.80
N VAL A 35 6.10 30.99 -33.41
CA VAL A 35 5.75 32.42 -33.55
C VAL A 35 5.60 32.80 -35.02
N ARG A 36 6.55 32.43 -35.88
CA ARG A 36 6.46 32.69 -37.34
C ARG A 36 5.31 31.97 -38.03
N ALA A 37 4.85 30.86 -37.46
CA ALA A 37 3.73 30.09 -37.97
C ALA A 37 2.41 30.47 -37.29
N GLU A 38 2.34 31.65 -36.64
CA GLU A 38 1.15 32.21 -35.98
C GLU A 38 0.46 31.23 -35.02
N THR A 39 1.25 30.34 -34.42
CA THR A 39 0.80 29.25 -33.53
C THR A 39 1.54 29.31 -32.20
N ALA A 40 1.92 30.53 -31.76
CA ALA A 40 2.63 30.78 -30.52
C ALA A 40 1.85 30.27 -29.30
N ASP A 41 0.53 30.48 -29.28
CA ASP A 41 -0.37 30.03 -28.20
C ASP A 41 -0.42 28.51 -28.06
N GLY A 42 -0.20 27.81 -29.18
CA GLY A 42 -0.13 26.36 -29.20
C GLY A 42 1.25 25.81 -28.84
N CYS A 43 2.28 26.62 -28.62
CA CYS A 43 3.65 26.14 -28.43
C CYS A 43 3.89 25.56 -27.02
N THR A 44 3.88 24.24 -26.89
CA THR A 44 3.99 23.55 -25.59
C THR A 44 5.24 22.67 -25.51
N TYR A 45 5.91 22.72 -24.36
CA TYR A 45 7.02 21.84 -24.02
C TYR A 45 6.53 20.76 -23.04
N ARG A 46 7.14 19.56 -23.07
CA ARG A 46 6.86 18.55 -22.04
C ARG A 46 7.27 19.11 -20.67
N GLN A 47 6.30 19.36 -19.80
CA GLN A 47 6.56 19.70 -18.41
C GLN A 47 6.81 18.39 -17.64
N ASN A 48 8.04 18.21 -17.15
CA ASN A 48 8.28 17.27 -16.06
C ASN A 48 7.95 18.03 -14.77
N THR A 49 6.70 17.97 -14.34
CA THR A 49 6.26 18.60 -13.10
C THR A 49 5.59 17.56 -12.21
N THR A 50 6.41 17.04 -11.28
CA THR A 50 6.02 16.66 -9.93
C THR A 50 5.43 17.88 -9.20
N VAL A 51 4.11 17.94 -8.98
CA VAL A 51 3.48 18.83 -7.96
C VAL A 51 2.03 18.39 -7.63
N PRO A 52 1.45 18.81 -6.48
CA PRO A 52 0.42 18.12 -5.70
C PRO A 52 -0.99 18.65 -5.99
N THR A 53 -2.03 17.93 -5.57
CA THR A 53 -3.42 18.34 -5.81
C THR A 53 -4.21 18.40 -4.49
N ARG A 54 -4.60 19.61 -4.09
CA ARG A 54 -5.68 19.85 -3.11
C ARG A 54 -7.01 19.98 -3.86
N ILE A 55 -7.88 19.00 -3.58
CA ILE A 55 -9.34 19.02 -3.40
C ILE A 55 -10.13 20.11 -4.13
N SER A 56 -10.93 19.68 -5.11
CA SER A 56 -12.37 19.98 -5.15
C SER A 56 -13.12 18.84 -5.85
N SER A 57 -14.25 18.49 -5.26
CA SER A 57 -15.10 17.33 -5.46
C SER A 57 -15.76 17.24 -6.84
N ASN A 58 -15.48 16.15 -7.56
CA ASN A 58 -16.45 15.31 -8.29
C ASN A 58 -15.67 14.14 -8.89
N ASN A 59 -15.86 12.94 -8.34
CA ASN A 59 -15.18 11.72 -8.78
C ASN A 59 -16.08 10.97 -9.79
N PRO A 60 -15.69 10.91 -11.07
CA PRO A 60 -16.03 9.76 -11.91
C PRO A 60 -14.72 9.16 -12.46
N GLY A 61 -14.37 7.95 -12.03
CA GLY A 61 -13.24 7.25 -12.64
C GLY A 61 -12.48 6.23 -11.79
N THR A 62 -13.10 5.53 -10.84
CA THR A 62 -12.70 4.13 -10.67
C THR A 62 -13.26 3.40 -11.90
N PRO A 63 -12.42 2.78 -12.76
CA PRO A 63 -12.98 1.84 -13.72
C PRO A 63 -13.78 0.83 -12.91
N PRO A 64 -15.01 0.46 -13.32
CA PRO A 64 -15.74 -0.60 -12.65
C PRO A 64 -14.80 -1.79 -12.58
N ARG A 65 -14.57 -2.31 -11.36
CA ARG A 65 -13.78 -3.53 -11.15
C ARG A 65 -14.56 -4.64 -11.86
N ILE A 66 -14.26 -4.87 -13.13
CA ILE A 66 -14.84 -5.94 -13.92
C ILE A 66 -14.49 -7.20 -13.12
N PRO A 67 -15.50 -7.94 -12.60
CA PRO A 67 -15.20 -9.19 -11.94
C PRO A 67 -14.41 -10.05 -12.93
N PRO A 68 -13.29 -10.65 -12.50
CA PRO A 68 -12.48 -11.49 -13.38
C PRO A 68 -13.40 -12.49 -14.09
N ALA A 69 -13.24 -12.60 -15.42
CA ALA A 69 -14.02 -13.55 -16.21
C ALA A 69 -13.92 -14.94 -15.55
N PRO A 70 -15.01 -15.74 -15.51
CA PRO A 70 -14.97 -17.09 -14.97
C PRO A 70 -13.84 -17.89 -15.63
N GLY A 71 -12.85 -18.32 -14.85
CA GLY A 71 -11.67 -19.04 -15.35
C GLY A 71 -10.44 -18.19 -15.68
N SER A 72 -10.49 -16.86 -15.53
CA SER A 72 -9.26 -16.06 -15.54
C SER A 72 -8.43 -16.35 -14.29
N PRO A 73 -7.11 -16.55 -14.40
CA PRO A 73 -6.26 -16.81 -13.24
C PRO A 73 -6.37 -15.61 -12.30
N VAL A 74 -6.83 -15.86 -11.07
CA VAL A 74 -6.80 -14.85 -10.01
C VAL A 74 -5.35 -14.40 -9.88
N PRO A 75 -5.03 -13.11 -10.06
CA PRO A 75 -3.66 -12.65 -9.95
C PRO A 75 -3.21 -12.86 -8.50
N LEU A 76 -2.42 -13.91 -8.29
CA LEU A 76 -1.80 -14.21 -7.02
C LEU A 76 -0.71 -13.17 -6.79
N SER A 77 -0.87 -12.33 -5.78
CA SER A 77 0.21 -11.43 -5.37
C SER A 77 1.34 -12.26 -4.79
N TYR A 78 2.49 -12.29 -5.49
CA TYR A 78 3.71 -12.94 -4.99
C TYR A 78 4.06 -12.47 -3.57
N ARG A 79 3.77 -11.19 -3.25
CA ARG A 79 4.05 -10.62 -1.95
C ARG A 79 3.13 -11.14 -0.85
N GLU A 80 1.84 -11.30 -1.13
CA GLU A 80 0.90 -11.89 -0.16
C GLU A 80 1.22 -13.37 0.06
N LEU A 81 1.62 -14.08 -1.00
CA LEU A 81 2.08 -15.47 -0.91
C LEU A 81 3.38 -15.59 -0.09
N GLU A 82 4.35 -14.71 -0.33
CA GLU A 82 5.59 -14.64 0.46
C GLU A 82 5.28 -14.42 1.95
N LEU A 83 4.40 -13.46 2.26
CA LEU A 83 3.99 -13.18 3.63
C LEU A 83 3.28 -14.38 4.27
N MET A 84 2.33 -15.01 3.57
CA MET A 84 1.63 -16.19 4.08
C MET A 84 2.59 -17.36 4.30
N HIS A 85 3.48 -17.61 3.35
CA HIS A 85 4.49 -18.65 3.48
C HIS A 85 5.39 -18.39 4.70
N HIS A 86 5.91 -17.16 4.83
CA HIS A 86 6.76 -16.78 5.95
C HIS A 86 6.01 -16.85 7.30
N PHE A 87 4.71 -16.57 7.32
CA PHE A 87 3.90 -16.73 8.52
C PHE A 87 3.92 -18.19 9.01
N CYS A 88 3.65 -19.13 8.11
CA CYS A 88 3.55 -20.56 8.43
C CYS A 88 4.87 -21.14 8.94
N ILE A 89 6.01 -20.71 8.40
CA ILE A 89 7.31 -21.33 8.72
C ILE A 89 8.19 -20.53 9.69
N SER A 90 7.86 -19.26 9.96
CA SER A 90 8.72 -18.36 10.74
C SER A 90 7.92 -17.50 11.73
N THR A 91 7.05 -16.60 11.28
CA THR A 91 6.38 -15.64 12.19
C THR A 91 5.55 -16.31 13.28
N SER A 92 4.82 -17.38 12.95
CA SER A 92 4.01 -18.12 13.93
C SER A 92 4.84 -18.83 14.99
N HIS A 93 6.12 -19.11 14.71
CA HIS A 93 7.06 -19.75 15.64
C HIS A 93 7.79 -18.74 16.53
N ALA A 94 7.92 -17.48 16.07
CA ALA A 94 8.56 -16.41 16.84
C ALA A 94 7.71 -15.85 18.00
N ILE A 95 6.46 -16.30 18.12
CA ILE A 95 5.55 -15.94 19.22
C ILE A 95 5.79 -16.93 20.36
N GLU A 96 6.84 -16.69 21.17
CA GLU A 96 7.42 -17.70 22.08
C GLU A 96 6.79 -17.78 23.48
N ASP A 97 6.09 -16.74 23.96
CA ASP A 97 5.83 -16.60 25.40
C ASP A 97 4.68 -17.45 25.97
N GLU A 98 3.77 -17.97 25.13
CA GLU A 98 2.62 -18.73 25.65
C GLU A 98 2.20 -19.87 24.69
N PRO A 99 2.22 -21.14 25.17
CA PRO A 99 2.09 -22.31 24.30
C PRO A 99 0.70 -22.45 23.66
N THR A 100 -0.37 -21.98 24.30
CA THR A 100 -1.72 -22.06 23.72
C THR A 100 -1.91 -21.06 22.58
N ILE A 101 -1.40 -19.85 22.70
CA ILE A 101 -1.37 -18.79 21.69
C ILE A 101 -0.47 -19.23 20.54
N ALA A 102 0.70 -19.81 20.84
CA ALA A 102 1.61 -20.34 19.83
C ALA A 102 0.97 -21.48 19.00
N SER A 103 0.26 -22.42 19.64
CA SER A 103 -0.50 -23.44 18.90
C SER A 103 -1.63 -22.81 18.08
N ARG A 104 -2.39 -21.87 18.65
CA ARG A 104 -3.46 -21.19 17.90
C ARG A 104 -2.94 -20.41 16.71
N MET A 105 -1.78 -19.75 16.81
CA MET A 105 -1.15 -19.04 15.70
C MET A 105 -0.70 -19.98 14.58
N ARG A 106 -0.19 -21.16 14.92
CA ARG A 106 0.26 -22.15 13.93
C ARG A 106 -0.90 -22.93 13.29
N ASP A 107 -1.84 -23.39 14.09
CA ASP A 107 -2.80 -24.42 13.67
C ASP A 107 -4.19 -23.87 13.33
N VAL A 108 -4.58 -22.75 13.95
CA VAL A 108 -5.94 -22.20 13.87
C VAL A 108 -5.97 -20.94 13.02
N ALA A 109 -5.00 -20.03 13.19
CA ALA A 109 -5.00 -18.74 12.50
C ALA A 109 -4.97 -18.88 10.97
N PRO A 110 -4.17 -19.77 10.34
CA PRO A 110 -4.22 -19.99 8.88
C PRO A 110 -5.56 -20.51 8.39
N LYS A 111 -6.26 -21.34 9.18
CA LYS A 111 -7.56 -21.91 8.82
C LYS A 111 -8.66 -20.86 8.91
N LEU A 112 -8.62 -20.01 9.94
CA LEU A 112 -9.57 -18.90 10.14
C LEU A 112 -9.31 -17.73 9.19
N LEU A 113 -8.12 -17.61 8.60
CA LEU A 113 -7.78 -16.51 7.70
C LEU A 113 -8.66 -16.47 6.44
N LEU A 114 -8.99 -17.62 5.88
CA LEU A 114 -9.80 -17.72 4.65
C LEU A 114 -11.23 -17.16 4.81
N PRO A 115 -12.00 -17.50 5.86
CA PRO A 115 -13.34 -16.96 6.06
C PRO A 115 -13.38 -15.52 6.62
N HIS A 116 -12.27 -15.00 7.16
CA HIS A 116 -12.27 -13.74 7.92
C HIS A 116 -11.30 -12.70 7.34
N SER A 117 -11.82 -11.79 6.51
CA SER A 117 -11.01 -10.76 5.83
C SER A 117 -10.32 -9.77 6.77
N ASN A 118 -10.85 -9.56 7.98
CA ASN A 118 -10.20 -8.79 9.05
C ASN A 118 -8.90 -9.45 9.53
N LEU A 119 -8.87 -10.79 9.64
CA LEU A 119 -7.72 -11.54 10.11
C LEU A 119 -6.58 -11.57 9.09
N VAL A 120 -6.90 -11.49 7.80
CA VAL A 120 -5.90 -11.35 6.71
C VAL A 120 -4.98 -10.16 6.96
N GLY A 121 -5.54 -8.97 7.21
CA GLY A 121 -4.74 -7.78 7.48
C GLY A 121 -3.89 -7.91 8.75
N GLY A 122 -4.44 -8.53 9.80
CA GLY A 122 -3.71 -8.75 11.05
C GLY A 122 -2.47 -9.63 10.84
N LEU A 123 -2.66 -10.81 10.25
CA LEU A 123 -1.59 -11.80 10.06
C LEU A 123 -0.53 -11.32 9.06
N LEU A 124 -0.94 -10.75 7.93
CA LEU A 124 0.00 -10.26 6.92
C LEU A 124 0.76 -9.02 7.41
N GLY A 125 0.11 -8.13 8.16
CA GLY A 125 0.75 -6.95 8.75
C GLY A 125 1.85 -7.33 9.76
N LEU A 126 1.55 -8.26 10.66
CA LEU A 126 2.52 -8.77 11.62
C LEU A 126 3.69 -9.45 10.92
N THR A 127 3.40 -10.25 9.89
CA THR A 127 4.43 -10.97 9.14
C THR A 127 5.33 -10.04 8.34
N ALA A 128 4.76 -8.97 7.78
CA ALA A 128 5.55 -7.95 7.09
C ALA A 128 6.48 -7.21 8.07
N ALA A 129 6.00 -6.87 9.26
CA ALA A 129 6.87 -6.29 10.30
C ALA A 129 7.98 -7.25 10.74
N HIS A 130 7.68 -8.55 10.85
CA HIS A 130 8.68 -9.56 11.17
C HIS A 130 9.75 -9.70 10.07
N LEU A 131 9.35 -9.72 8.78
CA LEU A 131 10.29 -9.71 7.66
C LEU A 131 11.14 -8.44 7.62
N ALA A 132 10.55 -7.27 7.89
CA ALA A 132 11.28 -6.01 7.99
C ALA A 132 12.37 -6.06 9.07
N TYR A 133 12.09 -6.73 10.19
CA TYR A 133 13.05 -6.96 11.27
C TYR A 133 14.17 -7.92 10.83
N GLN A 134 13.81 -9.06 10.22
CA GLN A 134 14.79 -10.07 9.78
C GLN A 134 15.65 -9.63 8.58
N ARG A 135 15.17 -8.70 7.75
CA ARG A 135 15.84 -8.26 6.51
C ARG A 135 16.14 -6.75 6.55
N PRO A 136 17.06 -6.27 7.41
CA PRO A 136 17.28 -4.85 7.64
C PRO A 136 17.73 -4.07 6.39
N TYR A 137 18.38 -4.73 5.42
CA TYR A 137 18.85 -4.12 4.16
C TYR A 137 17.76 -3.94 3.10
N ASP A 138 16.63 -4.66 3.20
CA ASP A 138 15.49 -4.62 2.27
C ASP A 138 14.17 -4.41 3.02
N LYS A 139 14.21 -3.70 4.16
CA LYS A 139 13.07 -3.59 5.07
C LYS A 139 11.96 -2.66 4.58
N GLU A 140 12.29 -1.65 3.77
CA GLU A 140 11.38 -0.57 3.36
C GLU A 140 10.08 -1.08 2.70
N PRO A 141 10.11 -2.03 1.74
CA PRO A 141 8.88 -2.56 1.17
C PRO A 141 8.01 -3.29 2.20
N TYR A 142 8.62 -3.99 3.17
CA TYR A 142 7.88 -4.71 4.20
C TYR A 142 7.33 -3.78 5.28
N ILE A 143 8.01 -2.67 5.59
CA ILE A 143 7.47 -1.61 6.45
C ILE A 143 6.20 -1.04 5.82
N ALA A 144 6.23 -0.68 4.53
CA ALA A 144 5.06 -0.17 3.81
C ALA A 144 3.89 -1.17 3.82
N LEU A 145 4.17 -2.46 3.62
CA LEU A 145 3.17 -3.53 3.68
C LEU A 145 2.61 -3.70 5.10
N ALA A 146 3.45 -3.62 6.13
CA ALA A 146 3.03 -3.72 7.52
C ALA A 146 2.01 -2.62 7.87
N TYR A 147 2.29 -1.36 7.50
CA TYR A 147 1.34 -0.26 7.66
C TYR A 147 0.04 -0.45 6.87
N SER A 148 0.14 -0.87 5.60
CA SER A 148 -1.02 -1.07 4.73
C SER A 148 -1.97 -2.13 5.29
N HIS A 149 -1.44 -3.29 5.65
CA HIS A 149 -2.22 -4.40 6.21
C HIS A 149 -2.74 -4.10 7.62
N LEU A 150 -1.98 -3.39 8.45
CA LEU A 150 -2.43 -2.90 9.76
C LEU A 150 -3.65 -1.98 9.61
N ASN A 151 -3.58 -0.99 8.73
CA ASN A 151 -4.69 -0.08 8.48
C ASN A 151 -5.93 -0.84 7.96
N HIS A 152 -5.74 -1.75 7.01
CA HIS A 152 -6.82 -2.61 6.50
C HIS A 152 -7.48 -3.44 7.61
N ALA A 153 -6.68 -4.07 8.48
CA ALA A 153 -7.19 -4.86 9.60
C ALA A 153 -8.03 -4.02 10.57
N LEU A 154 -7.57 -2.81 10.91
CA LEU A 154 -8.26 -1.90 11.82
C LEU A 154 -9.58 -1.42 11.24
N VAL A 155 -9.59 -0.94 9.98
CA VAL A 155 -10.81 -0.49 9.30
C VAL A 155 -11.83 -1.62 9.19
N GLN A 156 -11.38 -2.81 8.78
CA GLN A 156 -12.27 -3.95 8.60
C GLN A 156 -12.83 -4.47 9.93
N SER A 157 -12.03 -4.44 11.00
CA SER A 157 -12.48 -4.82 12.35
C SER A 157 -13.48 -3.80 12.92
N GLN A 158 -13.27 -2.51 12.68
CA GLN A 158 -14.22 -1.46 13.08
C GLN A 158 -15.58 -1.66 12.38
N HIS A 159 -15.57 -1.84 11.06
CA HIS A 159 -16.79 -2.10 10.30
C HIS A 159 -17.51 -3.37 10.76
N SER A 160 -16.74 -4.43 11.05
CA SER A 160 -17.24 -5.70 11.57
C SER A 160 -17.93 -5.54 12.92
N LEU A 161 -17.32 -4.80 13.85
CA LEU A 161 -17.88 -4.56 15.19
C LEU A 161 -19.12 -3.68 15.16
N GLN A 162 -19.19 -2.68 14.26
CA GLN A 162 -20.34 -1.78 14.14
C GLN A 162 -21.59 -2.50 13.61
N ASN A 163 -21.40 -3.51 12.75
CA ASN A 163 -22.49 -4.26 12.13
C ASN A 163 -22.77 -5.60 12.84
N LEU A 164 -22.14 -5.86 13.99
CA LEU A 164 -22.26 -7.13 14.68
C LEU A 164 -23.66 -7.29 15.31
N SER A 165 -24.43 -8.24 14.81
CA SER A 165 -25.66 -8.70 15.45
C SER A 165 -25.39 -9.91 16.36
N SER A 166 -26.22 -10.12 17.39
CA SER A 166 -26.06 -11.20 18.36
C SER A 166 -26.11 -12.60 17.74
N SER A 167 -26.77 -12.77 16.58
CA SER A 167 -26.83 -14.03 15.83
C SER A 167 -25.56 -14.33 15.02
N GLN A 168 -24.72 -13.33 14.74
CA GLN A 168 -23.47 -13.48 13.98
C GLN A 168 -22.24 -13.73 14.85
N LEU A 169 -22.36 -13.58 16.17
CA LEU A 169 -21.28 -13.78 17.12
C LEU A 169 -21.07 -15.27 17.41
N THR A 170 -20.45 -15.98 16.47
CA THR A 170 -20.00 -17.36 16.68
C THR A 170 -18.66 -17.39 17.44
N PRO A 171 -18.33 -18.49 18.14
CA PRO A 171 -17.02 -18.65 18.78
C PRO A 171 -15.85 -18.49 17.80
N GLU A 172 -16.02 -18.94 16.55
CA GLU A 172 -15.03 -18.79 15.48
C GLU A 172 -14.82 -17.31 15.10
N TYR A 173 -15.91 -16.58 14.91
CA TYR A 173 -15.86 -15.16 14.57
C TYR A 173 -15.25 -14.32 15.70
N ALA A 174 -15.64 -14.59 16.95
CA ALA A 174 -15.02 -14.00 18.14
C ALA A 174 -13.52 -14.33 18.20
N GLY A 175 -13.16 -15.58 17.93
CA GLY A 175 -11.77 -16.02 17.82
C GLY A 175 -11.00 -15.22 16.78
N ALA A 176 -11.53 -15.05 15.57
CA ALA A 176 -10.90 -14.29 14.50
C ALA A 176 -10.71 -12.81 14.85
N LEU A 177 -11.69 -12.17 15.50
CA LEU A 177 -11.55 -10.80 16.02
C LEU A 177 -10.46 -10.71 17.08
N CYS A 178 -10.41 -11.64 18.04
CA CYS A 178 -9.35 -11.68 19.05
C CYS A 178 -7.96 -11.86 18.41
N LEU A 179 -7.81 -12.80 17.48
CA LEU A 179 -6.54 -13.01 16.79
C LEU A 179 -6.12 -11.77 15.98
N THR A 180 -7.07 -11.11 15.32
CA THR A 180 -6.82 -9.86 14.60
C THR A 180 -6.30 -8.79 15.55
N ALA A 181 -6.93 -8.62 16.73
CA ALA A 181 -6.50 -7.64 17.73
C ALA A 181 -5.09 -7.93 18.28
N ILE A 182 -4.77 -9.20 18.52
CA ILE A 182 -3.42 -9.61 18.95
C ILE A 182 -2.40 -9.24 17.86
N CYS A 183 -2.66 -9.61 16.61
CA CYS A 183 -1.72 -9.37 15.52
C CYS A 183 -1.51 -7.88 15.24
N THR A 184 -2.58 -7.07 15.26
CA THR A 184 -2.47 -5.61 15.08
C THR A 184 -1.71 -4.95 16.22
N SER A 185 -1.94 -5.39 17.47
CA SER A 185 -1.19 -4.88 18.63
C SER A 185 0.30 -5.21 18.55
N LEU A 186 0.66 -6.44 18.17
CA LEU A 186 2.06 -6.83 17.96
C LEU A 186 2.70 -6.02 16.81
N THR A 187 1.96 -5.78 15.73
CA THR A 187 2.43 -4.97 14.60
C THR A 187 2.70 -3.52 15.02
N ILE A 188 1.81 -2.89 15.79
CA ILE A 188 1.98 -1.53 16.33
C ILE A 188 3.23 -1.43 17.20
N GLN A 189 3.56 -2.47 17.94
CA GLN A 189 4.75 -2.52 18.80
C GLN A 189 6.04 -2.76 17.99
N ALA A 190 5.97 -3.58 16.94
CA ALA A 190 7.10 -3.89 16.09
C ALA A 190 7.49 -2.73 15.16
N LEU A 191 6.52 -1.94 14.66
CA LEU A 191 6.74 -0.89 13.67
C LEU A 191 7.84 0.11 14.05
N PRO A 192 7.90 0.67 15.27
CA PRO A 192 8.96 1.61 15.64
C PRO A 192 10.35 0.98 15.81
N VAL A 193 10.42 -0.35 15.94
CA VAL A 193 11.71 -1.09 15.96
C VAL A 193 12.27 -1.18 14.55
N VAL A 194 11.40 -1.41 13.56
CA VAL A 194 11.81 -1.57 12.16
C VAL A 194 11.89 -0.25 11.40
N ASP A 195 11.06 0.73 11.76
CA ASP A 195 11.04 2.10 11.25
C ASP A 195 11.34 3.14 12.37
N PRO A 196 12.63 3.32 12.71
CA PRO A 196 13.02 4.30 13.72
C PRO A 196 12.85 5.76 13.25
N ASN A 197 12.70 6.01 11.95
CA ASN A 197 12.54 7.37 11.43
C ASN A 197 11.12 7.91 11.64
N GLN A 198 10.13 7.02 11.82
CA GLN A 198 8.74 7.36 12.12
C GLN A 198 8.36 7.27 13.61
N SER A 199 9.32 7.24 14.55
CA SER A 199 9.03 7.10 15.98
C SER A 199 8.48 8.39 16.61
N SER A 200 7.26 8.78 16.24
CA SER A 200 6.54 9.95 16.78
C SER A 200 5.71 9.63 18.04
N MET A 201 5.56 8.35 18.38
CA MET A 201 4.76 7.93 19.52
C MET A 201 5.61 7.61 20.75
N THR A 202 5.37 8.37 21.82
CA THR A 202 5.83 8.06 23.18
C THR A 202 5.33 6.69 23.64
N PRO A 203 6.02 6.02 24.59
CA PRO A 203 5.56 4.74 25.15
C PRO A 203 4.13 4.77 25.68
N ILE A 204 3.72 5.89 26.31
CA ILE A 204 2.35 6.09 26.81
C ILE A 204 1.34 6.14 25.66
N GLN A 205 1.65 6.84 24.56
CA GLN A 205 0.78 6.85 23.38
C GLN A 205 0.63 5.45 22.77
N ARG A 206 1.69 4.62 22.78
CA ARG A 206 1.59 3.22 22.31
C ARG A 206 0.67 2.39 23.20
N PHE A 207 0.78 2.54 24.52
CA PHE A 207 -0.12 1.89 25.46
C PHE A 207 -1.58 2.32 25.23
N ILE A 208 -1.82 3.62 25.06
CA ILE A 208 -3.17 4.15 24.77
C ILE A 208 -3.70 3.61 23.44
N THR A 209 -2.88 3.54 22.39
CA THR A 209 -3.29 2.98 21.08
C THR A 209 -3.61 1.50 21.18
N ASN A 210 -2.78 0.70 21.86
CA ASN A 210 -3.09 -0.70 22.14
C ASN A 210 -4.40 -0.83 22.91
N PHE A 211 -4.58 -0.03 23.97
CA PHE A 211 -5.80 -0.04 24.78
C PHE A 211 -7.05 0.37 23.99
N ARG A 212 -6.93 1.36 23.09
CA ARG A 212 -8.01 1.77 22.17
C ARG A 212 -8.33 0.70 21.15
N ALA A 213 -7.32 0.03 20.59
CA ALA A 213 -7.50 -1.10 19.68
C ALA A 213 -8.24 -2.26 20.36
N PHE A 214 -7.91 -2.58 21.62
CA PHE A 214 -8.64 -3.58 22.42
C PHE A 214 -10.05 -3.15 22.81
N ARG A 215 -10.34 -1.85 22.90
CA ARG A 215 -11.67 -1.30 23.21
C ARG A 215 -12.54 -1.00 21.99
N GLY A 216 -12.03 -1.21 20.76
CA GLY A 216 -12.79 -0.96 19.54
C GLY A 216 -13.08 0.53 19.24
N ILE A 217 -12.34 1.45 19.84
CA ILE A 217 -12.54 2.90 19.63
C ILE A 217 -11.56 3.41 18.56
N SER A 218 -12.13 4.14 17.61
CA SER A 218 -11.52 4.81 16.46
C SER A 218 -10.11 5.32 16.72
N VAL A 219 -9.12 4.79 16.00
CA VAL A 219 -7.87 5.51 15.76
C VAL A 219 -8.05 6.27 14.46
N VAL A 220 -8.37 7.56 14.59
CA VAL A 220 -8.10 8.55 13.54
C VAL A 220 -6.62 8.88 13.67
N PHE A 221 -5.85 8.59 12.63
CA PHE A 221 -4.52 9.15 12.41
C PHE A 221 -4.66 10.59 11.93
#